data_AF-A0A840HFF0-F1
#
_entry.id   AF-A0A840HFF0-F1
#
_cell.length_a   1.000
_cell.length_b   1.000
_cell.length_c   1.000
_cell.angle_alpha   90.00
_cell.angle_beta   90.00
_cell.angle_gamma   90.00
#
_symmetry.space_group_name_H-M   'P 1'
#
loop_
_entity.id
_entity.type
_entity.pdbx_description
1 polymer ?
#
loop_
_entity_poly.entity_id
_entity_poly.type
_entity_poly.pdbx_seq_one_letter_code
_entity_poly.pdbx_strand_id
1 'polypeptide(L)'
;MPRQEVIRKAKRDKRAGKSASTQAGEFVKDEIDRIRKGKHGARSTKQAIAIGLSEARRAGVDLPPPRKGRTKKSTRRSAKYAYEVGQGKRTPKRRPKVSRAVENVLKKEPRSTASRSALSKQGKRAASGRTAASRSAAARKASQTKGAKTRSAAAKKAARTRARRRS
;
A
#
# COMPACT_ATOMS: atom_id res chain seq x y z
N MET A 1 -0.28 17.09 -7.65
CA MET A 1 -1.28 16.85 -6.58
C MET A 1 -2.14 15.66 -7.01
N PRO A 2 -2.65 14.84 -6.08
CA PRO A 2 -3.45 13.65 -6.41
C PRO A 2 -4.77 14.04 -7.09
N ARG A 3 -5.34 13.13 -7.88
CA ARG A 3 -6.61 13.36 -8.59
C ARG A 3 -7.74 13.60 -7.57
N GLN A 4 -8.62 14.57 -7.85
CA GLN A 4 -9.76 14.87 -6.97
C GLN A 4 -10.68 13.65 -6.75
N GLU A 5 -10.80 12.78 -7.74
CA GLU A 5 -11.50 11.49 -7.64
C GLU A 5 -10.97 10.61 -6.50
N VAL A 6 -9.65 10.53 -6.34
CA VAL A 6 -9.01 9.69 -5.32
C VAL A 6 -9.28 10.24 -3.92
N ILE A 7 -9.23 11.57 -3.79
CA ILE A 7 -9.59 12.25 -2.54
C ILE A 7 -11.06 11.97 -2.20
N ARG A 8 -11.98 12.05 -3.17
CA ARG A 8 -13.40 11.72 -2.97
C ARG A 8 -13.60 10.28 -2.50
N LYS A 9 -12.89 9.31 -3.11
CA LYS A 9 -12.93 7.90 -2.69
C LYS A 9 -12.41 7.71 -1.27
N ALA A 10 -11.27 8.29 -0.93
CA ALA A 10 -10.72 8.23 0.42
C ALA A 10 -11.65 8.88 1.47
N LYS A 11 -12.31 10.00 1.13
CA LYS A 11 -13.33 10.63 1.98
C LYS A 11 -14.56 9.73 2.16
N ARG A 12 -15.01 9.04 1.11
CA ARG A 12 -16.10 8.05 1.20
C ARG A 12 -15.73 6.90 2.13
N ASP A 13 -14.50 6.41 2.01
CA ASP A 13 -13.97 5.36 2.91
C ASP A 13 -13.92 5.84 4.36
N LYS A 14 -13.52 7.09 4.60
CA LYS A 14 -13.56 7.71 5.94
C LYS A 14 -14.99 7.79 6.47
N ARG A 15 -15.96 8.24 5.67
CA ARG A 15 -17.39 8.29 6.04
C ARG A 15 -17.96 6.91 6.35
N ALA A 16 -17.49 5.88 5.65
CA ALA A 16 -17.83 4.49 5.90
C ALA A 16 -17.09 3.88 7.12
N GLY A 17 -16.39 4.69 7.92
CA GLY A 17 -15.67 4.24 9.12
C GLY A 17 -14.44 3.36 8.83
N LYS A 18 -13.94 3.32 7.60
CA LYS A 18 -12.78 2.49 7.25
C LYS A 18 -11.49 3.07 7.82
N SER A 19 -10.53 2.20 8.14
CA SER A 19 -9.24 2.59 8.70
C SER A 19 -8.45 3.55 7.79
N ALA A 20 -7.57 4.37 8.36
CA ALA A 20 -6.68 5.25 7.61
C ALA A 20 -5.81 4.49 6.59
N SER A 21 -5.41 3.25 6.90
CA SER A 21 -4.65 2.40 5.98
C SER A 21 -5.47 1.98 4.76
N THR A 22 -6.78 1.79 4.93
CA THR A 22 -7.73 1.48 3.84
C THR A 22 -7.96 2.71 2.98
N GLN A 23 -8.21 3.86 3.59
CA GLN A 23 -8.35 5.15 2.90
C GLN A 23 -7.09 5.48 2.06
N ALA A 24 -5.90 5.27 2.63
CA ALA A 24 -4.63 5.46 1.92
C ALA A 24 -4.43 4.47 0.75
N GLY A 25 -5.13 3.33 0.79
CA GLY A 25 -5.11 2.33 -0.28
C GLY A 25 -5.61 2.87 -1.62
N GLU A 26 -6.55 3.82 -1.61
CA GLU A 26 -7.03 4.48 -2.83
C GLU A 26 -5.92 5.25 -3.56
N PHE A 27 -5.03 5.90 -2.81
CA PHE A 27 -3.87 6.61 -3.38
C PHE A 27 -2.79 5.66 -3.88
N VAL A 28 -2.57 4.54 -3.18
CA VAL A 28 -1.63 3.51 -3.64
C VAL A 28 -2.14 2.86 -4.93
N LYS A 29 -3.44 2.59 -5.02
CA LYS A 29 -4.08 2.07 -6.23
C LYS A 29 -3.95 3.07 -7.38
N ASP A 30 -4.25 4.35 -7.14
CA ASP A 30 -4.08 5.41 -8.14
C ASP A 30 -2.66 5.48 -8.67
N GLU A 31 -1.67 5.46 -7.79
CA GLU A 31 -0.25 5.52 -8.15
C GLU A 31 0.17 4.31 -9.01
N ILE A 32 -0.28 3.10 -8.65
CA ILE A 32 -0.06 1.89 -9.45
C ILE A 32 -0.70 2.04 -10.83
N ASP A 33 -1.92 2.57 -10.91
CA ASP A 33 -2.61 2.78 -12.17
C ASP A 33 -1.92 3.85 -13.03
N ARG A 34 -1.36 4.91 -12.44
CA ARG A 34 -0.56 5.92 -13.15
C ARG A 34 0.71 5.30 -13.75
N ILE A 35 1.38 4.42 -13.02
CA ILE A 35 2.56 3.69 -13.52
C ILE A 35 2.18 2.78 -14.69
N ARG A 36 1.08 2.03 -14.56
CA ARG A 36 0.58 1.14 -15.63
C ARG A 36 0.16 1.89 -16.88
N LYS A 37 -0.44 3.07 -16.72
CA LYS A 37 -0.82 3.98 -17.81
C LYS A 37 0.38 4.71 -18.44
N GLY A 38 1.58 4.47 -17.95
CA GLY A 38 2.81 4.97 -18.55
C GLY A 38 3.23 6.38 -18.12
N LYS A 39 2.52 7.03 -17.18
CA LYS A 39 2.84 8.41 -16.75
C LYS A 39 4.26 8.54 -16.20
N HIS A 40 4.71 7.55 -15.45
CA HIS A 40 6.08 7.37 -14.97
C HIS A 40 6.28 5.91 -14.54
N GLY A 41 7.50 5.54 -14.17
CA GLY A 41 7.83 4.26 -13.57
C GLY A 41 8.09 4.35 -12.06
N ALA A 42 8.57 3.24 -11.50
CA ALA A 42 9.14 3.19 -10.16
C ALA A 42 10.22 2.10 -10.11
N ARG A 43 11.36 2.38 -9.48
CA ARG A 43 12.49 1.43 -9.34
C ARG A 43 12.14 0.17 -8.53
N SER A 44 11.06 0.22 -7.75
CA SER A 44 10.56 -0.93 -7.00
C SER A 44 9.09 -0.79 -6.62
N THR A 45 8.42 -1.91 -6.39
CA THR A 45 7.05 -1.94 -5.89
C THR A 45 6.90 -1.22 -4.54
N LYS A 46 7.92 -1.31 -3.67
CA LYS A 46 7.94 -0.59 -2.38
C LYS A 46 7.98 0.93 -2.59
N GLN A 47 8.68 1.41 -3.61
CA GLN A 47 8.72 2.84 -3.95
C GLN A 47 7.36 3.31 -4.45
N ALA A 48 6.72 2.58 -5.38
CA ALA A 48 5.37 2.93 -5.85
C ALA A 48 4.38 3.03 -4.69
N ILE A 49 4.37 2.05 -3.78
CA ILE A 49 3.55 2.11 -2.57
C ILE A 49 3.92 3.33 -1.71
N ALA A 50 5.21 3.61 -1.52
CA ALA A 50 5.65 4.75 -0.71
C ALA A 50 5.26 6.12 -1.31
N ILE A 51 5.26 6.27 -2.64
CA ILE A 51 4.79 7.48 -3.33
C ILE A 51 3.30 7.66 -3.05
N GLY A 52 2.47 6.64 -3.30
CA GLY A 52 1.04 6.69 -3.03
C GLY A 52 0.71 6.98 -1.55
N LEU A 53 1.43 6.36 -0.60
CA LEU A 53 1.26 6.65 0.83
C LEU A 53 1.70 8.05 1.23
N SER A 54 2.65 8.65 0.50
CA SER A 54 3.08 10.03 0.75
C SER A 54 2.06 11.03 0.21
N GLU A 55 1.43 10.73 -0.92
CA GLU A 55 0.31 11.51 -1.46
C GLU A 55 -0.92 11.44 -0.56
N ALA A 56 -1.27 10.26 -0.07
CA ALA A 56 -2.37 10.09 0.88
C ALA A 56 -2.21 11.00 2.11
N ARG A 57 -1.01 11.02 2.70
CA ARG A 57 -0.70 11.89 3.83
C ARG A 57 -0.86 13.35 3.48
N ARG A 58 -0.27 13.81 2.36
CA ARG A 58 -0.41 15.21 1.91
C ARG A 58 -1.85 15.61 1.62
N ALA A 59 -2.69 14.66 1.23
CA ALA A 59 -4.12 14.88 0.99
C ALA A 59 -4.97 14.88 2.26
N GLY A 60 -4.36 14.74 3.45
CA GLY A 60 -5.05 14.81 4.73
C GLY A 60 -5.57 13.48 5.26
N VAL A 61 -5.17 12.34 4.67
CA VAL A 61 -5.43 11.04 5.31
C VAL A 61 -4.63 10.97 6.60
N ASP A 62 -5.31 10.62 7.70
CA ASP A 62 -4.72 10.48 9.04
C ASP A 62 -3.90 9.18 9.16
N LEU A 63 -2.90 9.05 8.30
CA LEU A 63 -2.00 7.90 8.26
C LEU A 63 -0.68 8.27 8.96
N PRO A 64 -0.46 7.82 10.21
CA PRO A 64 0.73 8.19 10.95
C PRO A 64 2.02 7.76 10.22
N PRO A 65 3.12 8.50 10.43
CA PRO A 65 4.41 8.10 9.89
C PRO A 65 4.88 6.77 10.52
N PRO A 66 5.69 5.97 9.80
CA PRO A 66 6.19 4.71 10.33
C PRO A 66 7.00 4.89 11.62
N ARG A 67 6.86 3.94 12.57
CA ARG A 67 7.66 3.91 13.81
C ARG A 67 9.17 3.83 13.51
N LYS A 68 9.99 4.26 14.48
CA LYS A 68 11.46 4.11 14.40
C LYS A 68 11.82 2.62 14.19
N GLY A 69 12.89 2.36 13.43
CA GLY A 69 13.33 0.99 13.09
C GLY A 69 12.58 0.30 11.94
N ARG A 70 11.39 0.79 11.53
CA ARG A 70 10.61 0.14 10.45
C ARG A 70 11.04 0.53 9.03
N THR A 71 11.65 1.70 8.88
CA THR A 71 12.12 2.23 7.58
C THR A 71 13.32 3.14 7.77
N LYS A 72 14.00 3.47 6.67
CA LYS A 72 15.15 4.37 6.67
C LYS A 72 14.77 5.73 7.27
N LYS A 73 15.72 6.36 7.99
CA LYS A 73 15.53 7.67 8.65
C LYS A 73 15.02 8.74 7.68
N SER A 74 15.52 8.78 6.45
CA SER A 74 15.08 9.69 5.39
C SER A 74 13.62 9.48 4.99
N THR A 75 13.21 8.24 4.73
CA THR A 75 11.81 7.88 4.41
C THR A 75 10.87 8.24 5.55
N ARG A 76 11.26 7.99 6.80
CA ARG A 76 10.46 8.38 7.97
C ARG A 76 10.30 9.90 8.07
N ARG A 77 11.38 10.66 7.87
CA ARG A 77 11.34 12.14 7.85
C ARG A 77 10.41 12.67 6.75
N SER A 78 10.50 12.09 5.55
CA SER A 78 9.62 12.44 4.43
C SER A 78 8.16 12.13 4.73
N ALA A 79 7.86 10.99 5.34
CA ALA A 79 6.50 10.63 5.77
C ALA A 79 5.97 11.58 6.85
N LYS A 80 6.80 11.98 7.82
CA LYS A 80 6.44 12.97 8.85
C LYS A 80 6.14 14.33 8.22
N TYR A 81 6.99 14.80 7.31
CA TYR A 81 6.76 16.04 6.56
C TYR A 81 5.44 16.00 5.78
N ALA A 82 5.18 14.90 5.05
CA ALA A 82 3.94 14.73 4.29
C ALA A 82 2.70 14.72 5.19
N TYR A 83 2.82 14.10 6.38
CA TYR A 83 1.76 14.09 7.38
C TYR A 83 1.50 15.50 7.92
N GLU A 84 2.52 16.23 8.36
CA GLU A 84 2.40 17.61 8.85
C GLU A 84 1.72 18.53 7.83
N VAL A 85 2.09 18.39 6.54
CA VAL A 85 1.45 19.13 5.45
C VAL A 85 -0.04 18.81 5.34
N GLY A 86 -0.41 17.53 5.35
CA GLY A 86 -1.82 17.15 5.25
C GLY A 86 -2.66 17.50 6.48
N GLN A 87 -2.03 17.63 7.64
CA GLN A 87 -2.68 18.06 8.89
C GLN A 87 -2.67 19.58 9.08
N GLY A 88 -2.25 20.35 8.08
CA GLY A 88 -2.19 21.82 8.17
C GLY A 88 -1.11 22.36 9.12
N LYS A 89 -0.25 21.51 9.68
CA LYS A 89 0.83 21.89 10.61
C LYS A 89 2.05 22.48 9.90
N ARG A 90 2.11 22.36 8.57
CA ARG A 90 3.24 22.83 7.78
C ARG A 90 2.83 23.22 6.36
N THR A 91 3.30 24.39 5.92
CA THR A 91 3.13 24.83 4.55
C THR A 91 4.21 24.22 3.63
N PRO A 92 3.84 23.55 2.52
CA PRO A 92 4.81 22.99 1.59
C PRO A 92 5.47 24.10 0.75
N LYS A 93 6.80 24.03 0.58
CA LYS A 93 7.53 24.97 -0.30
C LYS A 93 7.42 24.51 -1.75
N ARG A 94 6.91 25.38 -2.64
CA ARG A 94 6.86 25.11 -4.08
C ARG A 94 8.28 25.12 -4.65
N ARG A 95 8.72 24.00 -5.24
CA ARG A 95 10.04 23.83 -5.88
C ARG A 95 9.89 23.24 -7.29
N PRO A 96 9.53 24.05 -8.30
CA PRO A 96 9.16 23.55 -9.63
C PRO A 96 10.33 22.86 -10.35
N LYS A 97 11.55 23.42 -10.28
CA LYS A 97 12.76 22.83 -10.88
C LYS A 97 13.02 21.41 -10.35
N VAL A 98 12.98 21.25 -9.03
CA VAL A 98 13.16 19.94 -8.37
C VAL A 98 12.03 18.97 -8.73
N SER A 99 10.78 19.44 -8.78
CA SER A 99 9.64 18.61 -9.17
C SER A 99 9.80 18.03 -10.58
N ARG A 100 10.20 18.87 -11.54
CA ARG A 100 10.44 18.46 -12.93
C ARG A 100 11.60 17.46 -13.03
N ALA A 101 12.70 17.72 -12.31
CA ALA A 101 13.84 16.81 -12.28
C ALA A 101 13.44 15.42 -11.75
N VAL A 102 12.71 15.36 -10.64
CA VAL A 102 12.21 14.09 -10.06
C VAL A 102 11.26 13.38 -11.03
N GLU A 103 10.36 14.11 -11.68
CA GLU A 103 9.45 13.54 -12.67
C GLU A 103 10.20 12.91 -13.84
N ASN A 104 11.21 13.60 -14.38
CA ASN A 104 12.04 13.09 -15.48
C ASN A 104 12.82 11.83 -15.08
N VAL A 105 13.32 11.77 -13.84
CA VAL A 105 13.94 10.54 -13.31
C VAL A 105 12.92 9.41 -13.25
N LEU A 106 11.74 9.66 -12.67
CA LEU A 106 10.69 8.64 -12.57
C LEU A 106 10.21 8.15 -13.93
N LYS A 107 10.18 8.99 -14.97
CA LYS A 107 9.82 8.58 -16.34
C LYS A 107 10.76 7.53 -16.93
N LYS A 108 12.04 7.53 -16.52
CA LYS A 108 13.05 6.56 -16.95
C LYS A 108 13.01 5.25 -16.17
N GLU A 109 12.31 5.21 -15.03
CA GLU A 109 12.20 4.01 -14.21
C GLU A 109 11.31 2.93 -14.86
N PRO A 110 11.51 1.64 -14.53
CA PRO A 110 10.71 0.57 -15.09
C PRO A 110 9.26 0.62 -14.59
N ARG A 111 8.33 0.16 -15.45
CA ARG A 111 6.89 0.03 -15.16
C ARG A 111 6.50 -1.36 -14.66
N SER A 112 7.35 -2.35 -14.92
CA SER A 112 7.16 -3.77 -14.52
C SER A 112 7.02 -3.94 -13.00
N THR A 113 7.45 -2.97 -12.20
CA THR A 113 7.33 -2.97 -10.75
C THR A 113 5.90 -2.79 -10.24
N ALA A 114 5.00 -2.28 -11.09
CA ALA A 114 3.55 -2.19 -10.87
C ALA A 114 2.76 -3.38 -11.46
N SER A 115 3.46 -4.38 -11.99
CA SER A 115 2.84 -5.60 -12.52
C SER A 115 2.12 -6.40 -11.43
N ARG A 116 1.16 -7.24 -11.85
CA ARG A 116 0.40 -8.12 -10.96
C ARG A 116 1.32 -9.09 -10.21
N SER A 117 2.34 -9.62 -10.88
CA SER A 117 3.32 -10.54 -10.30
C SER A 117 4.19 -9.85 -9.25
N ALA A 118 4.71 -8.65 -9.53
CA ALA A 118 5.53 -7.87 -8.59
C ALA A 118 4.75 -7.50 -7.32
N LEU A 119 3.51 -7.01 -7.47
CA LEU A 119 2.61 -6.71 -6.35
C LEU A 119 2.26 -7.95 -5.54
N SER A 120 1.97 -9.08 -6.21
CA SER A 120 1.71 -10.36 -5.54
C SER A 120 2.91 -10.80 -4.70
N LYS A 121 4.13 -10.72 -5.25
CA LYS A 121 5.37 -11.07 -4.54
C LYS A 121 5.56 -10.19 -3.30
N GLN A 122 5.30 -8.89 -3.40
CA GLN A 122 5.37 -7.98 -2.26
C GLN A 122 4.31 -8.30 -1.19
N GLY A 123 3.08 -8.63 -1.60
CA GLY A 123 2.01 -9.06 -0.69
C GLY A 123 2.36 -10.35 0.06
N LYS A 124 2.90 -11.35 -0.65
CA LYS A 124 3.36 -12.62 -0.05
C LYS A 124 4.49 -12.39 0.96
N ARG A 125 5.47 -11.54 0.62
CA ARG A 125 6.56 -11.15 1.53
C ARG A 125 6.07 -10.41 2.77
N ALA A 126 5.06 -9.55 2.65
CA ALA A 126 4.47 -8.89 3.81
C ALA A 126 3.71 -9.89 4.70
N ALA A 127 3.03 -10.86 4.09
CA ALA A 127 2.30 -11.91 4.82
C ALA A 127 3.24 -12.87 5.55
N SER A 128 4.41 -13.20 4.99
CA SER A 128 5.38 -14.09 5.63
C SER A 128 5.97 -13.51 6.91
N GLY A 129 6.07 -12.18 7.02
CA GLY A 129 6.54 -11.49 8.23
C GLY A 129 5.50 -11.40 9.37
N ARG A 130 4.28 -11.91 9.19
CA ARG A 130 3.27 -11.92 10.26
C ARG A 130 3.54 -13.06 11.24
N THR A 131 3.26 -12.83 12.53
CA THR A 131 3.36 -13.88 13.56
C THR A 131 2.36 -15.02 13.31
N ALA A 132 2.64 -16.21 13.86
CA ALA A 132 1.73 -17.35 13.74
C ALA A 132 0.33 -17.03 14.28
N ALA A 133 0.24 -16.33 15.42
CA ALA A 133 -1.00 -15.88 16.01
C ALA A 133 -1.79 -14.95 15.06
N SER A 134 -1.14 -13.95 14.45
CA SER A 134 -1.78 -13.04 13.49
C SER A 134 -2.31 -13.77 12.26
N ARG A 135 -1.55 -14.74 11.72
CA ARG A 135 -1.99 -15.56 10.59
C ARG A 135 -3.19 -16.43 10.97
N SER A 136 -3.19 -17.01 12.17
CA SER A 136 -4.30 -17.82 12.70
C SER A 136 -5.57 -16.99 12.86
N ALA A 137 -5.48 -15.82 13.51
CA ALA A 137 -6.62 -14.92 13.69
C ALA A 137 -7.24 -14.48 12.35
N ALA A 138 -6.40 -14.13 11.37
CA ALA A 138 -6.86 -13.79 10.03
C ALA A 138 -7.56 -14.97 9.33
N ALA A 139 -7.02 -16.20 9.48
CA ALA A 139 -7.63 -17.40 8.93
C ALA A 139 -8.99 -17.71 9.57
N ARG A 140 -9.12 -17.56 10.90
CA ARG A 140 -10.39 -17.74 11.63
C ARG A 140 -11.45 -16.72 11.18
N LYS A 141 -11.08 -15.44 11.07
CA LYS A 141 -11.98 -14.40 10.54
C LYS A 141 -12.41 -14.71 9.10
N ALA A 142 -11.49 -15.19 8.26
CA ALA A 142 -11.82 -15.57 6.89
C ALA A 142 -12.65 -16.86 6.79
N SER A 143 -12.62 -17.76 7.77
CA SER A 143 -13.52 -18.94 7.76
C SER A 143 -14.96 -18.58 8.11
N GLN A 144 -15.18 -17.51 8.89
CA GLN A 144 -16.52 -17.06 9.27
C GLN A 144 -17.31 -16.52 8.06
N THR A 145 -16.63 -15.97 7.06
CA THR A 145 -17.28 -15.43 5.85
C THR A 145 -17.41 -16.44 4.71
N LYS A 146 -16.95 -17.69 4.90
CA LYS A 146 -16.95 -18.73 3.87
C LYS A 146 -18.20 -19.62 3.94
N GLY A 147 -18.88 -19.78 2.82
CA GLY A 147 -19.94 -20.78 2.66
C GLY A 147 -19.43 -22.24 2.81
N ALA A 148 -20.33 -23.18 3.09
CA ALA A 148 -19.99 -24.59 3.37
C ALA A 148 -19.07 -25.23 2.31
N LYS A 149 -19.38 -25.02 1.03
CA LYS A 149 -18.57 -25.54 -0.10
C LYS A 149 -17.12 -25.05 -0.08
N THR A 150 -16.90 -23.77 0.21
CA THR A 150 -15.54 -23.20 0.26
C THR A 150 -14.78 -23.60 1.52
N ARG A 151 -15.48 -23.84 2.65
CA ARG A 151 -14.89 -24.43 3.86
C ARG A 151 -14.40 -25.86 3.60
N SER A 152 -15.24 -26.70 2.98
CA SER A 152 -14.88 -28.09 2.62
C SER A 152 -13.68 -28.16 1.67
N ALA A 153 -13.68 -27.35 0.60
CA ALA A 153 -12.55 -27.29 -0.33
C ALA A 153 -11.24 -26.86 0.35
N ALA A 154 -11.31 -25.89 1.27
CA ALA A 154 -10.14 -25.43 2.03
C ALA A 154 -9.60 -26.51 2.98
N ALA A 155 -10.48 -27.26 3.65
CA ALA A 155 -10.09 -28.39 4.50
C ALA A 155 -9.42 -29.50 3.68
N LYS A 156 -10.00 -29.91 2.55
CA LYS A 156 -9.40 -30.90 1.63
C LYS A 156 -8.02 -30.46 1.12
N LYS A 157 -7.83 -29.17 0.84
CA LYS A 157 -6.52 -28.62 0.45
C LYS A 157 -5.52 -28.65 1.60
N ALA A 158 -5.96 -28.34 2.82
CA ALA A 158 -5.11 -28.38 4.01
C ALA A 158 -4.64 -29.81 4.31
N ALA A 159 -5.54 -30.79 4.23
CA ALA A 159 -5.22 -32.21 4.40
C ALA A 159 -4.16 -32.68 3.38
N ARG A 160 -4.37 -32.41 2.08
CA ARG A 160 -3.37 -32.70 1.04
C ARG A 160 -2.01 -32.06 1.30
N THR A 161 -2.00 -30.81 1.76
CA THR A 161 -0.75 -30.10 2.09
C THR A 161 -0.03 -30.73 3.29
N ARG A 162 -0.78 -31.23 4.29
CA ARG A 162 -0.20 -31.92 5.46
C ARG A 162 0.37 -33.28 5.06
N ALA A 163 -0.35 -34.05 4.25
CA ALA A 163 0.12 -35.35 3.75
C ALA A 163 1.44 -35.20 2.97
N ARG A 164 1.51 -34.25 2.04
CA ARG A 164 2.72 -33.96 1.25
C ARG A 164 3.92 -33.47 2.06
N ARG A 165 3.69 -32.95 3.28
CA ARG A 165 4.78 -32.52 4.18
C ARG A 165 5.27 -33.64 5.11
N ARG A 166 4.52 -34.74 5.17
CA ARG A 166 4.85 -35.93 5.97
C ARG A 166 5.57 -37.01 5.16
N SER A 167 5.29 -37.07 3.85
CA SER A 167 6.12 -37.75 2.84
C SER A 167 7.38 -36.95 2.56
#